data_AF-A0A535IGZ4-F1
#
_entry.id   AF-A0A535IGZ4-F1
#
_cell.length_a   1.000
_cell.length_b   1.000
_cell.length_c   1.000
_cell.angle_alpha   90.00
_cell.angle_beta   90.00
_cell.angle_gamma   90.00
#
_symmetry.space_group_name_H-M   'P 1'
#
loop_
_entity.id
_entity.type
_entity.pdbx_description
1 polymer ?
#
loop_
_entity_poly.entity_id
_entity_poly.type
_entity_poly.pdbx_seq_one_letter_code
_entity_poly.pdbx_strand_id
1 'polypeptide(L)'
;AKWQFVASNGVVEAWSSNTATPTLVGTFTSVAVVPLDPGNPLRFVQKDQLDGRPGFYRGNLRFTNLGNTLRAINAVSYDDYVRGVISFEMPNTWAAEALKAQAYAARSYAYASYRGVARDYDVSDDQADQCYAGVTAEGPRTDLAVALTAGKIVTWNNAPVKTYFASSSGGYTKDFGCWGTRVVRSASGTWICTPDASQPFLAAVPDPADRLVSAPANPRASWSVTFNSSQIANAVICAGGPNIGVLQGVDVTNRFPVDVGHAVSIRFYGSAANADVRAESIQSCLGLRSTMLKLAPF
;
A
#
# COMPACT_ATOMS: atom_id res chain seq x y z
N ALA A 1 12.61 -28.21 14.68
CA ALA A 1 12.40 -29.20 13.60
C ALA A 1 12.26 -28.47 12.28
N LYS A 2 12.84 -29.01 11.19
CA LYS A 2 12.68 -28.47 9.83
C LYS A 2 11.54 -29.19 9.13
N TRP A 3 10.69 -28.41 8.48
CA TRP A 3 9.52 -28.90 7.74
C TRP A 3 9.50 -28.28 6.35
N GLN A 4 9.00 -29.04 5.38
CA GLN A 4 8.77 -28.57 4.02
C GLN A 4 7.29 -28.78 3.67
N PHE A 5 6.68 -27.77 3.06
CA PHE A 5 5.29 -27.82 2.60
C PHE A 5 5.25 -27.63 1.09
N VAL A 6 4.50 -28.48 0.41
CA VAL A 6 4.38 -28.46 -1.05
C VAL A 6 2.90 -28.47 -1.40
N ALA A 7 2.46 -27.53 -2.24
CA ALA A 7 1.13 -27.57 -2.81
C ALA A 7 1.17 -28.30 -4.15
N SER A 8 0.40 -29.39 -4.27
CA SER A 8 0.30 -30.21 -5.48
C SER A 8 -1.10 -30.80 -5.55
N ASN A 9 -1.66 -30.97 -6.75
CA ASN A 9 -2.93 -31.68 -6.98
C ASN A 9 -4.09 -31.30 -6.02
N GLY A 10 -4.24 -30.01 -5.71
CA GLY A 10 -5.28 -29.52 -4.80
C GLY A 10 -5.06 -29.80 -3.29
N VAL A 11 -3.93 -30.41 -2.90
CA VAL A 11 -3.57 -30.67 -1.49
C VAL A 11 -2.30 -29.90 -1.09
N VAL A 12 -2.03 -29.89 0.22
CA VAL A 12 -0.78 -29.47 0.84
C VAL A 12 -0.12 -30.70 1.45
N GLU A 13 1.02 -31.09 0.92
CA GLU A 13 1.87 -32.14 1.45
C GLU A 13 2.76 -31.58 2.58
N ALA A 14 2.81 -32.25 3.71
CA ALA A 14 3.71 -31.91 4.81
C ALA A 14 4.84 -32.94 4.90
N TRP A 15 6.08 -32.45 4.82
CA TRP A 15 7.29 -33.28 4.84
C TRP A 15 8.16 -32.92 6.05
N SER A 16 8.59 -33.94 6.79
CA SER A 16 9.61 -33.80 7.82
C SER A 16 10.98 -33.79 7.17
N SER A 17 11.76 -32.73 7.40
CA SER A 17 13.11 -32.54 6.82
C SER A 17 14.19 -32.56 7.90
N ASN A 18 13.97 -33.32 8.98
CA ASN A 18 14.93 -33.48 10.07
C ASN A 18 16.05 -34.49 9.73
N THR A 19 15.89 -35.24 8.65
CA THR A 19 16.83 -36.23 8.11
C THR A 19 17.35 -35.79 6.74
N ALA A 20 18.42 -36.45 6.24
CA ALA A 20 19.00 -36.14 4.92
C ALA A 20 18.00 -36.34 3.78
N THR A 21 17.12 -37.34 3.90
CA THR A 21 15.99 -37.56 2.98
C THR A 21 14.70 -37.10 3.67
N PRO A 22 13.97 -36.11 3.12
CA PRO A 22 12.67 -35.71 3.66
C PRO A 22 11.66 -36.86 3.61
N THR A 23 10.83 -36.99 4.64
CA THR A 23 9.77 -38.01 4.70
C THR A 23 8.39 -37.35 4.66
N LEU A 24 7.50 -37.87 3.79
CA LEU A 24 6.12 -37.41 3.73
C LEU A 24 5.41 -37.84 5.01
N VAL A 25 4.85 -36.86 5.73
CA VAL A 25 4.08 -37.09 6.95
C VAL A 25 2.59 -37.20 6.62
N GLY A 26 2.10 -36.48 5.62
CA GLY A 26 0.72 -36.59 5.16
C GLY A 26 0.33 -35.51 4.15
N THR A 27 -0.91 -35.62 3.66
CA THR A 27 -1.53 -34.65 2.75
C THR A 27 -2.77 -34.06 3.40
N PHE A 28 -2.95 -32.75 3.25
CA PHE A 28 -3.97 -31.97 3.95
C PHE A 28 -4.59 -30.95 3.02
N THR A 29 -5.79 -30.46 3.35
CA THR A 29 -6.37 -29.29 2.69
C THR A 29 -5.68 -27.99 3.12
N SER A 30 -5.23 -27.94 4.38
CA SER A 30 -4.43 -26.86 4.94
C SER A 30 -3.53 -27.39 6.05
N VAL A 31 -2.40 -26.72 6.29
CA VAL A 31 -1.49 -27.02 7.39
C VAL A 31 -1.22 -25.75 8.19
N ALA A 32 -1.33 -25.84 9.52
CA ALA A 32 -0.94 -24.78 10.43
C ALA A 32 0.32 -25.19 11.21
N VAL A 33 1.35 -24.34 11.16
CA VAL A 33 2.53 -24.43 12.01
C VAL A 33 2.32 -23.48 13.18
N VAL A 34 2.26 -24.06 14.38
CA VAL A 34 2.06 -23.35 15.64
C VAL A 34 3.36 -23.47 16.44
N PRO A 35 3.97 -22.37 16.90
CA PRO A 35 5.15 -22.44 17.74
C PRO A 35 4.77 -23.04 19.10
N LEU A 36 5.61 -23.95 19.62
CA LEU A 36 5.40 -24.55 20.96
C LEU A 36 5.49 -23.50 22.07
N ASP A 37 6.34 -22.49 21.86
CA ASP A 37 6.45 -21.30 22.69
C ASP A 37 6.02 -20.10 21.84
N PRO A 38 4.90 -19.44 22.15
CA PRO A 38 4.43 -18.26 21.42
C PRO A 38 5.42 -17.10 21.39
N GLY A 39 6.39 -17.05 22.31
CA GLY A 39 7.47 -16.06 22.32
C GLY A 39 8.53 -16.28 21.25
N ASN A 40 8.63 -17.49 20.70
CA ASN A 40 9.63 -17.85 19.70
C ASN A 40 9.06 -17.73 18.27
N PRO A 41 9.64 -16.86 17.41
CA PRO A 41 9.15 -16.70 16.06
C PRO A 41 9.46 -17.91 15.17
N LEU A 42 8.60 -18.14 14.19
CA LEU A 42 8.77 -19.14 13.14
C LEU A 42 9.61 -18.57 12.00
N ARG A 43 10.58 -19.34 11.50
CA ARG A 43 11.35 -18.96 10.31
C ARG A 43 10.71 -19.53 9.05
N PHE A 44 10.50 -18.69 8.03
CA PHE A 44 10.07 -19.11 6.71
C PHE A 44 11.16 -18.83 5.66
N VAL A 45 11.95 -19.85 5.35
CA VAL A 45 13.19 -19.74 4.55
C VAL A 45 12.94 -19.23 3.13
N GLN A 46 11.83 -19.60 2.49
CA GLN A 46 11.52 -19.12 1.12
C GLN A 46 11.13 -17.64 1.06
N LYS A 47 10.93 -16.99 2.22
CA LYS A 47 10.68 -15.55 2.35
C LYS A 47 11.68 -14.92 3.31
N ASP A 48 12.94 -15.33 3.22
CA ASP A 48 14.04 -14.50 3.69
C ASP A 48 14.04 -13.18 2.88
N GLN A 49 14.40 -12.07 3.52
CA GLN A 49 14.32 -10.71 2.96
C GLN A 49 15.29 -10.54 1.78
N LEU A 50 15.00 -9.58 0.89
CA LEU A 50 15.82 -9.29 -0.30
C LEU A 50 17.28 -8.91 0.03
N ASP A 51 17.54 -8.42 1.23
CA ASP A 51 18.88 -8.11 1.75
C ASP A 51 19.55 -9.30 2.48
N GLY A 52 18.96 -10.49 2.37
CA GLY A 52 19.47 -11.73 2.97
C GLY A 52 19.13 -11.90 4.45
N ARG A 53 18.36 -10.99 5.06
CA ARG A 53 17.94 -11.16 6.46
C ARG A 53 16.94 -12.31 6.58
N PRO A 54 16.98 -13.11 7.66
CA PRO A 54 16.03 -14.19 7.86
C PRO A 54 14.57 -13.69 7.94
N GLY A 55 13.63 -14.44 7.36
CA GLY A 55 12.19 -14.20 7.48
C GLY A 55 11.62 -14.84 8.74
N PHE A 56 11.68 -14.12 9.86
CA PHE A 56 11.07 -14.56 11.13
C PHE A 56 9.70 -13.94 11.34
N TYR A 57 8.73 -14.73 11.78
CA TYR A 57 7.32 -14.36 11.89
C TYR A 57 6.76 -14.76 13.25
N ARG A 58 6.00 -13.87 13.90
CA ARG A 58 5.27 -14.14 15.14
C ARG A 58 3.99 -14.94 14.86
N GLY A 59 3.43 -15.56 15.89
CA GLY A 59 2.19 -16.32 15.77
C GLY A 59 2.37 -17.57 14.91
N ASN A 60 1.35 -17.87 14.11
CA ASN A 60 1.27 -19.11 13.35
C ASN A 60 1.55 -18.86 11.86
N LEU A 61 2.04 -19.88 11.17
CA LEU A 61 2.06 -19.92 9.70
C LEU A 61 1.01 -20.91 9.23
N ARG A 62 0.14 -20.50 8.31
CA ARG A 62 -0.86 -21.34 7.66
C ARG A 62 -0.52 -21.49 6.20
N PHE A 63 -0.61 -22.72 5.70
CA PHE A 63 -0.32 -23.07 4.32
C PHE A 63 -1.56 -23.69 3.69
N THR A 64 -1.98 -23.16 2.54
CA THR A 64 -3.11 -23.66 1.77
C THR A 64 -2.71 -23.85 0.31
N ASN A 65 -3.43 -24.71 -0.41
CA ASN A 65 -3.28 -24.83 -1.85
C ASN A 65 -3.99 -23.67 -2.56
N LEU A 66 -3.30 -23.01 -3.48
CA LEU A 66 -3.83 -22.01 -4.39
C LEU A 66 -3.47 -22.42 -5.82
N GLY A 67 -4.31 -23.24 -6.45
CA GLY A 67 -4.10 -23.65 -7.85
C GLY A 67 -2.74 -24.31 -8.09
N ASN A 68 -2.34 -25.24 -7.21
CA ASN A 68 -1.02 -25.90 -7.21
C ASN A 68 0.17 -24.99 -6.90
N THR A 69 -0.09 -23.78 -6.38
CA THR A 69 0.92 -22.97 -5.70
C THR A 69 0.63 -22.92 -4.21
N LEU A 70 1.67 -22.74 -3.40
CA LEU A 70 1.52 -22.65 -1.96
C LEU A 70 1.15 -21.21 -1.58
N ARG A 71 -0.01 -21.02 -0.96
CA ARG A 71 -0.31 -19.78 -0.25
C ARG A 71 0.18 -19.92 1.18
N ALA A 72 1.07 -19.01 1.59
CA ALA A 72 1.53 -18.89 2.96
C ALA A 72 0.86 -17.67 3.62
N ILE A 73 0.25 -17.87 4.79
CA ILE A 73 -0.46 -16.83 5.55
C ILE A 73 0.17 -16.78 6.94
N ASN A 74 0.62 -15.61 7.36
CA ASN A 74 1.00 -15.40 8.74
C ASN A 74 -0.24 -15.02 9.57
N ALA A 75 -0.71 -15.95 10.41
CA ALA A 75 -1.81 -15.72 11.34
C ALA A 75 -1.25 -15.21 12.67
N VAL A 76 -1.39 -13.91 12.90
CA VAL A 76 -0.71 -13.16 13.96
C VAL A 76 -1.70 -12.17 14.61
N SER A 77 -1.43 -11.76 15.86
CA SER A 77 -2.23 -10.73 16.51
C SER A 77 -2.07 -9.38 15.78
N TYR A 78 -3.06 -8.50 15.85
CA TYR A 78 -2.94 -7.18 15.22
C TYR A 78 -1.78 -6.36 15.78
N ASP A 79 -1.46 -6.47 17.07
CA ASP A 79 -0.32 -5.75 17.65
C ASP A 79 1.02 -6.31 17.17
N ASP A 80 1.18 -7.64 17.13
CA ASP A 80 2.40 -8.27 16.61
C ASP A 80 2.57 -8.04 15.09
N TYR A 81 1.47 -7.98 14.34
CA TYR A 81 1.47 -7.58 12.94
C TYR A 81 2.01 -6.15 12.79
N VAL A 82 1.47 -5.20 13.57
CA VAL A 82 1.85 -3.78 13.49
C VAL A 82 3.33 -3.57 13.82
N ARG A 83 3.94 -4.38 14.72
CA ARG A 83 5.39 -4.31 14.98
C ARG A 83 6.23 -4.58 13.72
N GLY A 84 5.77 -5.49 12.87
CA GLY A 84 6.41 -5.81 11.59
C GLY A 84 6.07 -4.85 10.43
N VAL A 85 5.14 -3.90 10.64
CA VAL A 85 4.74 -2.90 9.65
C VAL A 85 5.46 -1.57 9.84
N ILE A 86 5.47 -1.02 11.06
CA ILE A 86 5.81 0.40 11.29
C ILE A 86 7.18 0.75 10.70
N SER A 87 8.23 -0.04 10.96
CA SER A 87 9.59 0.31 10.52
C SER A 87 9.80 0.23 9.00
N PHE A 88 8.89 -0.42 8.27
CA PHE A 88 8.95 -0.50 6.81
C PHE A 88 8.15 0.61 6.13
N GLU A 89 7.12 1.13 6.80
CA GLU A 89 6.31 2.25 6.33
C GLU A 89 6.81 3.62 6.82
N MET A 90 7.47 3.67 7.98
CA MET A 90 7.90 4.90 8.64
C MET A 90 9.31 4.74 9.25
N PRO A 91 10.22 5.72 9.07
CA PRO A 91 11.52 5.68 9.73
C PRO A 91 11.38 5.66 11.26
N ASN A 92 12.06 4.71 11.91
CA ASN A 92 12.04 4.56 13.37
C ASN A 92 12.60 5.78 14.15
N THR A 93 13.26 6.71 13.44
CA THR A 93 13.81 7.94 14.01
C THR A 93 12.76 9.02 14.25
N TRP A 94 11.59 8.92 13.61
CA TRP A 94 10.50 9.89 13.70
C TRP A 94 9.99 10.09 15.12
N ALA A 95 9.29 11.21 15.35
CA ALA A 95 8.75 11.57 16.66
C ALA A 95 7.87 10.44 17.23
N ALA A 96 7.93 10.24 18.55
CA ALA A 96 7.20 9.16 19.21
C ALA A 96 5.69 9.21 18.93
N GLU A 97 5.10 10.41 18.89
CA GLU A 97 3.67 10.58 18.55
C GLU A 97 3.36 10.24 17.09
N ALA A 98 4.30 10.45 16.15
CA ALA A 98 4.14 10.03 14.77
C ALA A 98 4.17 8.49 14.66
N LEU A 99 5.08 7.82 15.38
CA LEU A 99 5.12 6.36 15.46
C LEU A 99 3.82 5.78 16.07
N LYS A 100 3.26 6.45 17.09
CA LYS A 100 1.96 6.06 17.67
C LYS A 100 0.81 6.28 16.68
N ALA A 101 0.80 7.39 15.96
CA ALA A 101 -0.18 7.65 14.89
C ALA A 101 -0.12 6.57 13.81
N GLN A 102 1.09 6.17 13.38
CA GLN A 102 1.28 5.06 12.44
C GLN A 102 0.79 3.73 13.02
N ALA A 103 1.02 3.46 14.31
CA ALA A 103 0.51 2.25 14.96
C ALA A 103 -1.03 2.20 14.93
N TYR A 104 -1.71 3.31 15.24
CA TYR A 104 -3.17 3.41 15.13
C TYR A 104 -3.64 3.19 13.69
N ALA A 105 -3.00 3.84 12.71
CA ALA A 105 -3.36 3.70 11.29
C ALA A 105 -3.14 2.27 10.79
N ALA A 106 -1.96 1.69 11.01
CA ALA A 106 -1.65 0.35 10.52
C ALA A 106 -2.59 -0.73 11.10
N ARG A 107 -2.91 -0.61 12.40
CA ARG A 107 -3.85 -1.50 13.09
C ARG A 107 -5.26 -1.37 12.55
N SER A 108 -5.73 -0.13 12.37
CA SER A 108 -7.09 0.16 11.89
C SER A 108 -7.27 -0.28 10.44
N TYR A 109 -6.27 -0.06 9.59
CA TYR A 109 -6.27 -0.56 8.21
C TYR A 109 -6.41 -2.09 8.16
N ALA A 110 -5.61 -2.82 8.95
CA ALA A 110 -5.66 -4.27 8.99
C ALA A 110 -7.03 -4.76 9.51
N TYR A 111 -7.51 -4.19 10.61
CA TYR A 111 -8.80 -4.55 11.21
C TYR A 111 -9.97 -4.28 10.25
N ALA A 112 -10.02 -3.11 9.60
CA ALA A 112 -11.05 -2.75 8.64
C ALA A 112 -10.94 -3.49 7.29
N SER A 113 -9.78 -4.13 7.03
CA SER A 113 -9.56 -4.96 5.85
C SER A 113 -9.97 -6.41 6.05
N TYR A 114 -10.31 -6.83 7.28
CA TYR A 114 -10.92 -8.13 7.54
C TYR A 114 -12.13 -8.37 6.62
N ARG A 115 -12.12 -9.51 5.92
CA ARG A 115 -13.19 -9.90 4.96
C ARG A 115 -13.98 -11.13 5.43
N GLY A 116 -13.83 -11.55 6.69
CA GLY A 116 -14.53 -12.74 7.18
C GLY A 116 -14.12 -13.98 6.40
N VAL A 117 -15.12 -14.75 5.96
CA VAL A 117 -14.92 -15.98 5.18
C VAL A 117 -14.73 -15.74 3.67
N ALA A 118 -14.85 -14.50 3.20
CA ALA A 118 -14.70 -14.19 1.77
C ALA A 118 -13.23 -14.24 1.30
N ARG A 119 -12.28 -14.25 2.24
CA ARG A 119 -10.84 -14.35 1.97
C ARG A 119 -10.16 -15.07 3.13
N ASP A 120 -9.15 -15.89 2.83
CA ASP A 120 -8.44 -16.67 3.86
C ASP A 120 -7.45 -15.84 4.69
N TYR A 121 -7.31 -14.54 4.37
CA TYR A 121 -6.37 -13.60 4.98
C TYR A 121 -6.89 -12.17 4.88
N ASP A 122 -6.40 -11.30 5.78
CA ASP A 122 -6.91 -9.94 5.93
C ASP A 122 -6.22 -8.96 4.98
N VAL A 123 -4.89 -9.02 4.92
CA VAL A 123 -4.01 -8.08 4.20
C VAL A 123 -2.85 -8.81 3.54
N SER A 124 -2.37 -8.30 2.39
CA SER A 124 -1.07 -8.69 1.83
C SER A 124 0.08 -8.02 2.59
N ASP A 125 1.29 -8.56 2.42
CA ASP A 125 2.52 -8.06 3.06
C ASP A 125 3.36 -7.15 2.15
N ASP A 126 2.72 -6.56 1.14
CA ASP A 126 3.31 -5.66 0.16
C ASP A 126 2.54 -4.33 0.08
N GLN A 127 2.96 -3.48 -0.85
CA GLN A 127 2.38 -2.14 -1.07
C GLN A 127 0.91 -2.17 -1.51
N ALA A 128 0.33 -3.33 -1.85
CA ALA A 128 -1.09 -3.41 -2.16
C ALA A 128 -1.95 -3.23 -0.89
N ASP A 129 -1.42 -3.58 0.28
CA ASP A 129 -2.03 -3.32 1.58
C ASP A 129 -1.06 -2.55 2.49
N GLN A 130 -0.11 -3.24 3.12
CA GLN A 130 0.94 -2.62 3.93
C GLN A 130 2.19 -3.49 3.89
N CYS A 131 3.36 -2.87 3.83
CA CYS A 131 4.62 -3.58 3.85
C CYS A 131 4.82 -4.25 5.22
N TYR A 132 4.95 -5.57 5.23
CA TYR A 132 5.12 -6.37 6.44
C TYR A 132 6.33 -7.30 6.33
N ALA A 133 7.32 -7.11 7.21
CA ALA A 133 8.57 -7.87 7.19
C ALA A 133 8.76 -8.76 8.42
N GLY A 134 7.69 -9.02 9.18
CA GLY A 134 7.74 -9.83 10.40
C GLY A 134 8.68 -9.26 11.45
N VAL A 135 9.35 -10.14 12.20
CA VAL A 135 10.22 -9.79 13.32
C VAL A 135 11.42 -8.94 12.88
N THR A 136 11.85 -9.08 11.62
CA THR A 136 13.03 -8.37 11.09
C THR A 136 12.82 -6.85 11.00
N ALA A 137 11.58 -6.38 10.97
CA ALA A 137 11.24 -4.96 11.04
C ALA A 137 11.05 -4.42 12.46
N GLU A 138 11.04 -5.27 13.49
CA GLU A 138 10.79 -4.83 14.86
C GLU A 138 11.93 -3.97 15.41
N GLY A 139 11.61 -3.06 16.31
CA GLY A 139 12.58 -2.12 16.86
C GLY A 139 12.11 -1.48 18.16
N PRO A 140 13.02 -1.17 19.12
CA PRO A 140 12.59 -0.74 20.46
C PRO A 140 11.66 0.48 20.47
N ARG A 141 11.89 1.47 19.59
CA ARG A 141 11.07 2.68 19.51
C ARG A 141 9.70 2.43 18.88
N THR A 142 9.64 1.63 17.83
CA THR A 142 8.39 1.29 17.14
C THR A 142 7.56 0.35 18.00
N ASP A 143 8.18 -0.64 18.64
CA ASP A 143 7.53 -1.59 19.53
C ASP A 143 6.97 -0.90 20.77
N LEU A 144 7.68 0.10 21.32
CA LEU A 144 7.14 0.94 22.38
C LEU A 144 5.90 1.72 21.92
N ALA A 145 5.90 2.25 20.70
CA ALA A 145 4.72 2.92 20.14
C ALA A 145 3.55 1.95 19.96
N VAL A 146 3.79 0.71 19.51
CA VAL A 146 2.77 -0.34 19.45
C VAL A 146 2.23 -0.64 20.85
N ALA A 147 3.09 -0.87 21.84
CA ALA A 147 2.69 -1.19 23.20
C ALA A 147 1.86 -0.06 23.85
N LEU A 148 2.26 1.19 23.67
CA LEU A 148 1.53 2.36 24.18
C LEU A 148 0.18 2.61 23.47
N THR A 149 -0.06 1.94 22.34
CA THR A 149 -1.30 2.03 21.56
C THR A 149 -2.03 0.69 21.45
N ALA A 150 -1.65 -0.30 22.27
CA ALA A 150 -2.11 -1.67 22.15
C ALA A 150 -3.64 -1.78 22.11
N GLY A 151 -4.15 -2.59 21.19
CA GLY A 151 -5.59 -2.86 21.01
C GLY A 151 -6.47 -1.68 20.58
N LYS A 152 -5.91 -0.49 20.34
CA LYS A 152 -6.69 0.69 19.95
C LYS A 152 -6.73 0.87 18.43
N ILE A 153 -7.94 1.10 17.92
CA ILE A 153 -8.22 1.38 16.51
C ILE A 153 -8.94 2.72 16.36
N VAL A 154 -8.85 3.33 15.18
CA VAL A 154 -9.57 4.53 14.80
C VAL A 154 -10.97 4.12 14.38
N THR A 155 -11.98 4.84 14.89
CA THR A 155 -13.38 4.61 14.58
C THR A 155 -14.08 5.90 14.18
N TRP A 156 -15.15 5.76 13.40
CA TRP A 156 -16.10 6.80 13.08
C TRP A 156 -17.50 6.24 13.33
N ASN A 157 -18.32 6.94 14.14
CA ASN A 157 -19.63 6.43 14.57
C ASN A 157 -19.58 4.99 15.10
N ASN A 158 -18.57 4.69 15.92
CA ASN A 158 -18.30 3.36 16.49
C ASN A 158 -17.99 2.25 15.47
N ALA A 159 -17.82 2.56 14.19
CA ALA A 159 -17.36 1.62 13.17
C ALA A 159 -15.85 1.82 12.91
N PRO A 160 -15.05 0.74 12.75
CA PRO A 160 -13.67 0.85 12.33
C PRO A 160 -13.54 1.56 10.98
N VAL A 161 -12.54 2.44 10.86
CA VAL A 161 -12.26 3.11 9.58
C VAL A 161 -11.04 2.53 8.90
N LYS A 162 -11.09 2.41 7.57
CA LYS A 162 -9.93 2.03 6.77
C LYS A 162 -9.02 3.26 6.60
N THR A 163 -7.97 3.33 7.42
CA THR A 163 -7.02 4.45 7.48
C THR A 163 -5.94 4.33 6.40
N TYR A 164 -6.17 4.94 5.24
CA TYR A 164 -5.15 5.09 4.22
C TYR A 164 -4.07 6.08 4.68
N PHE A 165 -2.81 5.81 4.33
CA PHE A 165 -1.68 6.70 4.61
C PHE A 165 -0.71 6.71 3.42
N ALA A 166 0.14 7.73 3.34
CA ALA A 166 1.12 7.90 2.27
C ALA A 166 2.39 8.58 2.81
N SER A 167 3.51 8.42 2.10
CA SER A 167 4.80 8.99 2.52
C SER A 167 4.84 10.52 2.53
N SER A 168 4.15 11.17 1.58
CA SER A 168 4.11 12.62 1.42
C SER A 168 2.88 13.00 0.60
N SER A 169 2.19 14.06 1.01
CA SER A 169 0.96 14.55 0.39
C SER A 169 1.23 15.65 -0.65
N GLY A 170 2.40 16.28 -0.61
CA GLY A 170 2.69 17.47 -1.39
C GLY A 170 1.94 18.71 -0.89
N GLY A 171 1.54 18.73 0.39
CA GLY A 171 0.89 19.86 1.05
C GLY A 171 -0.63 19.78 1.18
N TYR A 172 -1.25 18.77 0.57
CA TYR A 172 -2.69 18.54 0.66
C TYR A 172 -2.98 17.06 0.48
N THR A 173 -3.79 16.46 1.34
CA THR A 173 -4.16 15.05 1.18
C THR A 173 -5.11 14.84 0.01
N LYS A 174 -5.12 13.63 -0.54
CA LYS A 174 -6.03 13.27 -1.63
C LYS A 174 -7.38 12.81 -1.07
N ASP A 175 -8.47 13.32 -1.63
CA ASP A 175 -9.83 12.88 -1.30
C ASP A 175 -10.07 11.44 -1.77
N PHE A 176 -10.74 10.64 -0.95
CA PHE A 176 -11.09 9.26 -1.31
C PHE A 176 -11.96 9.16 -2.57
N GLY A 177 -12.81 10.15 -2.81
CA GLY A 177 -13.61 10.31 -4.02
C GLY A 177 -12.81 10.55 -5.29
N CYS A 178 -11.51 10.84 -5.17
CA CYS A 178 -10.62 11.10 -6.30
C CYS A 178 -9.74 9.90 -6.69
N TRP A 179 -10.06 8.69 -6.22
CA TRP A 179 -9.26 7.48 -6.50
C TRP A 179 -10.00 6.48 -7.40
N GLY A 180 -9.36 6.08 -8.50
CA GLY A 180 -9.71 4.88 -9.25
C GLY A 180 -11.07 5.00 -9.93
N THR A 181 -11.98 4.09 -9.60
CA THR A 181 -13.34 4.05 -10.16
C THR A 181 -14.23 5.18 -9.65
N ARG A 182 -13.80 5.94 -8.63
CA ARG A 182 -14.50 7.13 -8.12
C ARG A 182 -14.21 8.40 -8.93
N VAL A 183 -13.27 8.33 -9.88
CA VAL A 183 -13.08 9.40 -10.87
C VAL A 183 -13.89 9.06 -12.11
N VAL A 184 -14.96 9.80 -12.33
CA VAL A 184 -15.96 9.53 -13.38
C VAL A 184 -16.05 10.68 -14.39
N ARG A 185 -16.62 10.40 -15.57
CA ARG A 185 -16.98 11.43 -16.54
C ARG A 185 -18.32 12.06 -16.17
N SER A 186 -18.33 13.38 -16.01
CA SER A 186 -19.55 14.17 -15.86
C SER A 186 -20.36 14.19 -17.16
N ALA A 187 -21.62 14.63 -17.10
CA ALA A 187 -22.45 14.86 -18.28
C ALA A 187 -21.86 15.92 -19.22
N SER A 188 -21.08 16.87 -18.70
CA SER A 188 -20.33 17.87 -19.48
C SER A 188 -19.02 17.33 -20.06
N GLY A 189 -18.73 16.03 -19.91
CA GLY A 189 -17.53 15.40 -20.43
C GLY A 189 -16.25 15.69 -19.65
N THR A 190 -16.33 16.25 -18.44
CA THR A 190 -15.15 16.53 -17.58
C THR A 190 -14.94 15.40 -16.58
N TRP A 191 -13.69 15.09 -16.23
CA TRP A 191 -13.41 14.14 -15.15
C TRP A 191 -13.66 14.80 -13.80
N ILE A 192 -14.46 14.16 -12.95
CA ILE A 192 -14.79 14.65 -11.61
C ILE A 192 -14.56 13.56 -10.57
N CYS A 193 -14.21 13.98 -9.36
CA CYS A 193 -14.23 13.10 -8.19
C CYS A 193 -15.67 12.86 -7.72
N THR A 194 -15.93 11.72 -7.09
CA THR A 194 -17.18 11.42 -6.41
C THR A 194 -16.92 11.25 -4.90
N PRO A 195 -16.89 12.35 -4.12
CA PRO A 195 -16.72 12.28 -2.66
C PRO A 195 -17.76 11.36 -2.01
N ASP A 196 -17.31 10.56 -1.04
CA ASP A 196 -18.15 9.59 -0.34
C ASP A 196 -18.59 10.16 1.00
N ALA A 197 -19.85 10.62 1.07
CA ALA A 197 -20.43 11.19 2.28
C ALA A 197 -20.51 10.18 3.45
N SER A 198 -20.40 8.88 3.19
CA SER A 198 -20.32 7.86 4.24
C SER A 198 -18.92 7.75 4.86
N GLN A 199 -17.91 8.33 4.22
CA GLN A 199 -16.52 8.34 4.67
C GLN A 199 -15.96 9.78 4.80
N PRO A 200 -16.59 10.66 5.59
CA PRO A 200 -16.20 12.07 5.69
C PRO A 200 -14.80 12.27 6.28
N PHE A 201 -14.29 11.27 7.02
CA PHE A 201 -12.95 11.25 7.59
C PHE A 201 -11.84 11.01 6.55
N LEU A 202 -12.18 10.72 5.28
CA LEU A 202 -11.23 10.64 4.16
C LEU A 202 -11.36 11.82 3.18
N ALA A 203 -11.93 12.94 3.64
CA ALA A 203 -11.94 14.17 2.88
C ALA A 203 -10.51 14.73 2.70
N ALA A 204 -10.27 15.42 1.59
CA ALA A 204 -9.01 16.13 1.38
C ALA A 204 -8.83 17.26 2.41
N VAL A 205 -7.67 17.32 3.07
CA VAL A 205 -7.30 18.36 4.05
C VAL A 205 -5.92 18.94 3.77
N PRO A 206 -5.65 20.21 4.16
CA PRO A 206 -4.31 20.76 4.09
C PRO A 206 -3.35 19.97 4.97
N ASP A 207 -2.13 19.76 4.47
CA ASP A 207 -1.04 19.12 5.22
C ASP A 207 0.18 20.05 5.21
N PRO A 208 0.14 21.14 6.00
CA PRO A 208 1.22 22.11 6.03
C PRO A 208 2.53 21.50 6.56
N ALA A 209 2.45 20.46 7.39
CA ALA A 209 3.63 19.81 7.96
C ALA A 209 4.50 19.16 6.87
N ASP A 210 3.89 18.60 5.81
CA ASP A 210 4.59 18.01 4.66
C ASP A 210 5.52 19.01 3.94
N ARG A 211 5.13 20.30 3.94
CA ARG A 211 5.87 21.40 3.29
C ARG A 211 6.76 22.20 4.24
N LEU A 212 6.34 22.36 5.50
CA LEU A 212 6.97 23.27 6.46
C LEU A 212 8.00 22.58 7.37
N VAL A 213 8.01 21.25 7.44
CA VAL A 213 9.02 20.53 8.24
C VAL A 213 10.42 20.82 7.69
N SER A 214 11.35 21.20 8.58
CA SER A 214 12.70 21.63 8.22
C SER A 214 13.83 20.83 8.87
N ALA A 215 13.51 19.99 9.87
CA ALA A 215 14.52 19.28 10.68
C ALA A 215 14.17 17.79 10.90
N PRO A 216 14.59 16.89 9.98
CA PRO A 216 15.06 17.20 8.64
C PRO A 216 13.89 17.62 7.74
N ALA A 217 14.18 18.40 6.71
CA ALA A 217 13.19 18.70 5.68
C ALA A 217 12.70 17.41 5.02
N ASN A 218 11.43 17.38 4.61
CA ASN A 218 10.87 16.22 3.94
C ASN A 218 11.53 16.02 2.56
N PRO A 219 12.34 14.96 2.35
CA PRO A 219 13.04 14.75 1.09
C PRO A 219 12.11 14.33 -0.05
N ARG A 220 10.84 14.06 0.25
CA ARG A 220 9.79 13.69 -0.71
C ARG A 220 8.81 14.83 -1.00
N ALA A 221 8.93 15.97 -0.33
CA ALA A 221 8.02 17.12 -0.50
C ALA A 221 7.97 17.65 -1.94
N SER A 222 9.04 17.47 -2.72
CA SER A 222 9.08 17.86 -4.12
C SER A 222 9.88 16.88 -4.95
N TRP A 223 9.53 16.80 -6.23
CA TRP A 223 10.24 16.03 -7.25
C TRP A 223 10.04 16.73 -8.60
N SER A 224 10.94 16.46 -9.55
CA SER A 224 10.87 16.96 -10.91
C SER A 224 11.26 15.87 -11.90
N VAL A 225 10.66 15.90 -13.08
CA VAL A 225 10.93 14.98 -14.19
C VAL A 225 10.60 15.71 -15.49
N THR A 226 11.29 15.36 -16.56
CA THR A 226 11.08 15.93 -17.90
C THR A 226 10.78 14.80 -18.88
N PHE A 227 9.80 15.03 -19.74
CA PHE A 227 9.44 14.13 -20.84
C PHE A 227 9.44 14.89 -22.15
N ASN A 228 9.84 14.23 -23.22
CA ASN A 228 9.68 14.76 -24.57
C ASN A 228 8.26 14.50 -25.10
N SER A 229 7.94 15.10 -26.26
CA SER A 229 6.62 14.99 -26.87
C SER A 229 6.19 13.53 -27.16
N SER A 230 7.11 12.66 -27.58
CA SER A 230 6.73 11.27 -27.93
C SER A 230 6.44 10.45 -26.68
N GLN A 231 7.17 10.66 -25.58
CA GLN A 231 6.88 10.06 -24.28
C GLN A 231 5.49 10.47 -23.78
N ILE A 232 5.12 11.75 -23.90
CA ILE A 232 3.78 12.22 -23.53
C ILE A 232 2.70 11.60 -24.43
N ALA A 233 2.89 11.59 -25.75
CA ALA A 233 1.94 10.98 -26.67
C ALA A 233 1.72 9.48 -26.38
N ASN A 234 2.80 8.74 -26.11
CA ASN A 234 2.74 7.33 -25.72
C ASN A 234 2.00 7.13 -24.39
N ALA A 235 2.21 8.02 -23.41
CA ALA A 235 1.51 7.96 -22.14
C ALA A 235 0.01 8.23 -22.28
N VAL A 236 -0.39 9.15 -23.16
CA VAL A 236 -1.82 9.39 -23.47
C VAL A 236 -2.46 8.15 -24.07
N ILE A 237 -1.78 7.47 -25.01
CA ILE A 237 -2.26 6.21 -25.60
C ILE A 237 -2.35 5.11 -24.53
N CYS A 238 -1.31 4.96 -23.70
CA CYS A 238 -1.30 4.03 -22.57
C CYS A 238 -2.47 4.28 -21.60
N ALA A 239 -2.84 5.55 -21.38
CA ALA A 239 -3.97 5.95 -20.56
C ALA A 239 -5.34 5.77 -21.23
N GLY A 240 -5.39 5.21 -22.45
CA GLY A 240 -6.62 4.98 -23.22
C GLY A 240 -7.09 6.19 -24.03
N GLY A 241 -6.26 7.21 -24.18
CA GLY A 241 -6.52 8.38 -25.04
C GLY A 241 -6.10 8.15 -26.50
N PRO A 242 -6.44 9.09 -27.40
CA PRO A 242 -5.99 9.05 -28.80
C PRO A 242 -4.51 9.38 -28.94
N ASN A 243 -3.93 9.07 -30.10
CA ASN A 243 -2.63 9.62 -30.48
C ASN A 243 -2.76 11.13 -30.74
N ILE A 244 -2.15 11.94 -29.88
CA ILE A 244 -2.22 13.41 -29.95
C ILE A 244 -1.27 14.01 -30.99
N GLY A 245 -0.34 13.22 -31.55
CA GLY A 245 0.73 13.74 -32.41
C GLY A 245 1.79 14.50 -31.61
N VAL A 246 2.24 15.65 -32.13
CA VAL A 246 3.22 16.50 -31.45
C VAL A 246 2.52 17.29 -30.35
N LEU A 247 3.06 17.25 -29.14
CA LEU A 247 2.56 17.99 -27.99
C LEU A 247 2.70 19.49 -28.22
N GLN A 248 1.60 20.21 -28.09
CA GLN A 248 1.50 21.67 -28.24
C GLN A 248 1.17 22.37 -26.92
N GLY A 249 0.54 21.67 -25.97
CA GLY A 249 0.19 22.23 -24.67
C GLY A 249 -0.27 21.19 -23.67
N VAL A 250 -0.20 21.55 -22.39
CA VAL A 250 -0.66 20.72 -21.27
C VAL A 250 -1.43 21.62 -20.30
N ASP A 251 -2.57 21.13 -19.82
CA ASP A 251 -3.38 21.77 -18.80
C ASP A 251 -3.60 20.78 -17.64
N VAL A 252 -3.15 21.21 -16.45
CA VAL A 252 -3.21 20.47 -15.18
C VAL A 252 -4.11 21.19 -14.16
N THR A 253 -5.02 22.06 -14.60
CA THR A 253 -5.88 22.88 -13.72
C THR A 253 -7.04 22.11 -13.12
N ASN A 254 -7.49 21.01 -13.75
CA ASN A 254 -8.56 20.17 -13.19
C ASN A 254 -8.05 19.42 -11.95
N ARG A 255 -8.30 19.99 -10.76
CA ARG A 255 -7.77 19.56 -9.46
C ARG A 255 -8.87 19.42 -8.42
N PHE A 256 -8.59 18.61 -7.41
CA PHE A 256 -9.44 18.49 -6.24
C PHE A 256 -8.63 18.42 -4.92
N PRO A 257 -8.87 19.35 -3.97
CA PRO A 257 -9.67 20.57 -4.12
C PRO A 257 -9.11 21.47 -5.22
N VAL A 258 -9.97 22.36 -5.75
CA VAL A 258 -9.59 23.30 -6.81
C VAL A 258 -8.35 24.09 -6.37
N ASP A 259 -7.43 24.33 -7.30
CA ASP A 259 -6.15 25.05 -7.16
C ASP A 259 -5.07 24.42 -6.25
N VAL A 260 -5.43 23.76 -5.15
CA VAL A 260 -4.47 23.29 -4.13
C VAL A 260 -4.23 21.79 -4.17
N GLY A 261 -5.15 21.04 -4.76
CA GLY A 261 -5.16 19.59 -4.68
C GLY A 261 -4.44 18.86 -5.80
N HIS A 262 -4.61 17.54 -5.75
CA HIS A 262 -4.14 16.63 -6.77
C HIS A 262 -4.90 16.85 -8.08
N ALA A 263 -4.22 16.68 -9.22
CA ALA A 263 -4.88 16.65 -10.52
C ALA A 263 -5.87 15.48 -10.58
N VAL A 264 -7.09 15.76 -11.02
CA VAL A 264 -8.14 14.76 -11.30
C VAL A 264 -7.94 14.23 -12.72
N SER A 265 -7.68 15.14 -13.66
CA SER A 265 -7.30 14.82 -15.03
C SER A 265 -6.27 15.79 -15.58
N ILE A 266 -5.67 15.41 -16.69
CA ILE A 266 -4.71 16.22 -17.43
C ILE A 266 -5.18 16.31 -18.86
N ARG A 267 -5.27 17.53 -19.38
CA ARG A 267 -5.62 17.79 -20.77
C ARG A 267 -4.36 18.07 -21.57
N PHE A 268 -4.21 17.35 -22.67
CA PHE A 268 -3.11 17.46 -23.62
C PHE A 268 -3.65 18.02 -24.93
N TYR A 269 -2.95 19.02 -25.45
CA TYR A 269 -3.21 19.61 -26.76
C TYR A 269 -2.12 19.14 -27.70
N GLY A 270 -2.50 18.54 -28.83
CA GLY A 270 -1.56 18.01 -29.79
C GLY A 270 -1.95 18.31 -31.22
N SER A 271 -0.97 18.17 -32.11
CA SER A 271 -1.12 18.51 -33.53
C SER A 271 -2.15 17.66 -34.28
N ALA A 272 -2.50 16.48 -33.76
CA ALA A 272 -3.47 15.57 -34.38
C ALA A 272 -4.79 15.47 -33.61
N ALA A 273 -4.73 15.50 -32.27
CA ALA A 273 -5.90 15.41 -31.42
C ALA A 273 -5.62 16.05 -30.05
N ASN A 274 -6.70 16.44 -29.38
CA ASN A 274 -6.66 16.78 -27.96
C ASN A 274 -7.14 15.57 -27.14
N ALA A 275 -6.61 15.42 -25.94
CA ALA A 275 -6.99 14.36 -25.03
C ALA A 275 -7.18 14.90 -23.61
N ASP A 276 -8.20 14.42 -22.90
CA ASP A 276 -8.36 14.68 -21.47
C ASP A 276 -8.43 13.33 -20.75
N VAL A 277 -7.42 13.00 -19.98
CA VAL A 277 -7.22 11.66 -19.40
C VAL A 277 -7.05 11.74 -17.89
N ARG A 278 -7.49 10.71 -17.18
CA ARG A 278 -7.36 10.66 -15.70
C ARG A 278 -5.90 10.80 -15.29
N ALA A 279 -5.64 11.62 -14.29
CA ALA A 279 -4.28 11.91 -13.84
C ALA A 279 -3.57 10.65 -13.29
N GLU A 280 -4.30 9.74 -12.64
CA GLU A 280 -3.74 8.45 -12.16
C GLU A 280 -3.29 7.54 -13.31
N SER A 281 -3.99 7.56 -14.45
CA SER A 281 -3.58 6.81 -15.63
C SER A 281 -2.27 7.35 -16.19
N ILE A 282 -2.13 8.68 -16.25
CA ILE A 282 -0.86 9.32 -16.64
C ILE A 282 0.24 9.05 -15.62
N GLN A 283 -0.07 9.11 -14.31
CA GLN A 283 0.88 8.79 -13.25
C GLN A 283 1.47 7.40 -13.47
N SER A 284 0.64 6.39 -13.71
CA SER A 284 1.06 5.02 -13.98
C SER A 284 1.89 4.92 -15.26
N CYS A 285 1.39 5.47 -16.38
CA CYS A 285 2.03 5.37 -17.70
C CYS A 285 3.37 6.12 -17.81
N LEU A 286 3.59 7.17 -17.01
CA LEU A 286 4.84 7.92 -16.96
C LEU A 286 5.73 7.58 -15.75
N GLY A 287 5.26 6.76 -14.82
CA GLY A 287 5.98 6.47 -13.57
C GLY A 287 6.13 7.70 -12.65
N LEU A 288 5.13 8.59 -12.62
CA LEU A 288 5.15 9.76 -11.74
C LEU A 288 4.99 9.34 -10.28
N ARG A 289 5.60 10.09 -9.36
CA ARG A 289 5.50 9.80 -7.92
C ARG A 289 4.11 10.06 -7.35
N SER A 290 3.37 11.01 -7.92
CA SER A 290 2.02 11.37 -7.47
C SER A 290 1.27 12.14 -8.56
N THR A 291 -0.01 12.42 -8.30
CA THR A 291 -0.84 13.36 -9.08
C THR A 291 -0.82 14.79 -8.52
N MET A 292 -0.03 15.07 -7.48
CA MET A 292 0.25 16.43 -7.02
C MET A 292 1.32 17.04 -7.92
N LEU A 293 0.87 17.60 -9.04
CA LEU A 293 1.73 18.07 -10.13
C LEU A 293 1.69 19.59 -10.24
N LYS A 294 2.68 20.18 -10.87
CA LYS A 294 2.61 21.54 -11.45
C LYS A 294 3.51 21.56 -12.68
N LEU A 295 3.16 22.35 -13.68
CA LEU A 295 4.06 22.60 -14.80
C LEU A 295 5.09 23.62 -14.33
N ALA A 296 6.38 23.30 -14.48
CA ALA A 296 7.40 24.33 -14.44
C ALA A 296 7.22 25.17 -15.72
N PRO A 297 7.27 26.51 -15.65
CA PRO A 297 7.22 27.32 -16.84
C PRO A 297 8.35 26.88 -17.80
N PHE A 298 7.98 26.74 -19.06
CA PHE A 298 8.88 26.60 -20.20
C PHE A 298 9.62 27.91 -20.46
#